data_AF-V5GI74-F1
#
_entry.id   AF-V5GI74-F1
#
_cell.length_a   1.000
_cell.length_b   1.000
_cell.length_c   1.000
_cell.angle_alpha   90.00
_cell.angle_beta   90.00
_cell.angle_gamma   90.00
#
_symmetry.space_group_name_H-M   'P 1'
#
loop_
_entity.id
_entity.type
_entity.pdbx_description
1 polymer ?
#
loop_
_entity_poly.entity_id
_entity_poly.type
_entity_poly.pdbx_seq_one_letter_code
_entity_poly.pdbx_strand_id
1 'polypeptide(L)'
;AMEENVKFKFTDYDCIGFDLDNTLARYKVGNMIEMEHDIISKYLVNKKGYSKEYLLKPLDHNFLIKGLIVDDENGNLLRIAPDGKIIQATHGTKWLTVEEIETYYPNRRWKATDL
;
A
#
# COMPACT_ATOMS: atom_id res chain seq x y z
N ALA A 1 -7.55 23.81 -18.11
CA ALA A 1 -7.60 23.50 -19.56
C ALA A 1 -8.31 22.16 -19.68
N MET A 2 -9.32 22.04 -20.54
CA MET A 2 -10.01 20.78 -20.80
C MET A 2 -8.97 19.84 -21.45
N GLU A 3 -8.64 18.73 -20.79
CA GLU A 3 -7.83 17.66 -21.40
C GLU A 3 -8.55 17.19 -22.66
N GLU A 4 -7.90 17.36 -23.81
CA GLU A 4 -8.36 16.74 -25.05
C GLU A 4 -8.47 15.23 -24.82
N ASN A 5 -9.63 14.68 -25.15
CA ASN A 5 -9.92 13.27 -25.01
C ASN A 5 -9.16 12.53 -26.13
N VAL A 6 -7.86 12.31 -25.94
CA VAL A 6 -7.00 11.62 -26.91
C VAL A 6 -7.48 10.19 -27.04
N LYS A 7 -8.11 9.88 -28.19
CA LYS A 7 -8.65 8.56 -28.46
C LYS A 7 -7.52 7.59 -28.78
N PHE A 8 -7.18 6.74 -27.82
CA PHE A 8 -6.21 5.66 -28.00
C PHE A 8 -6.63 4.68 -29.10
N LYS A 9 -5.70 4.32 -30.00
CA LYS A 9 -5.89 3.29 -31.03
C LYS A 9 -4.66 2.38 -31.09
N PHE A 10 -4.88 1.07 -31.00
CA PHE A 10 -3.80 0.09 -31.14
C PHE A 10 -3.10 0.13 -32.50
N THR A 11 -3.80 0.57 -33.55
CA THR A 11 -3.25 0.67 -34.91
C THR A 11 -2.18 1.73 -35.08
N ASP A 12 -2.04 2.64 -34.11
CA ASP A 12 -1.07 3.73 -34.18
C ASP A 12 0.34 3.27 -33.71
N TYR A 13 0.50 2.00 -33.34
CA TYR A 13 1.72 1.43 -32.76
C TYR A 13 2.13 0.13 -33.46
N ASP A 14 3.41 0.02 -33.84
CA ASP A 14 3.98 -1.18 -34.47
C ASP A 14 4.30 -2.30 -33.47
N CYS A 15 4.47 -1.95 -32.21
CA CYS A 15 4.83 -2.87 -31.14
C CYS A 15 4.01 -2.64 -29.88
N ILE A 16 3.73 -3.73 -29.17
CA ILE A 16 3.09 -3.70 -27.85
C ILE A 16 4.02 -4.39 -26.86
N GLY A 17 4.52 -3.63 -25.89
CA GLY A 17 5.30 -4.16 -24.78
C GLY A 17 4.38 -4.66 -23.68
N PHE A 18 4.67 -5.84 -23.14
CA PHE A 18 4.01 -6.38 -21.97
C PHE A 18 5.01 -6.51 -20.84
N ASP A 19 4.60 -6.08 -19.65
CA ASP A 19 5.28 -6.47 -18.43
C ASP A 19 5.09 -7.98 -18.16
N LEU A 20 5.99 -8.59 -17.40
CA LEU A 20 5.93 -10.02 -17.10
C LEU A 20 5.17 -10.27 -15.80
N ASP A 21 5.74 -9.85 -14.67
CA ASP A 21 5.25 -10.21 -13.34
C ASP A 21 3.94 -9.51 -13.03
N ASN A 22 2.93 -10.28 -12.60
CA ASN A 22 1.56 -9.78 -12.37
C ASN A 22 0.85 -9.25 -13.63
N THR A 23 1.45 -9.39 -14.82
CA THR A 23 0.86 -9.05 -16.12
C THR A 23 0.69 -10.30 -16.98
N LEU A 24 1.76 -10.85 -17.55
CA LEU A 24 1.73 -12.13 -18.27
C LEU A 24 1.83 -13.33 -17.32
N ALA A 25 2.75 -13.26 -16.35
CA ALA A 25 2.93 -14.23 -15.29
C ALA A 25 1.97 -13.91 -14.14
N ARG A 26 0.85 -14.64 -14.06
CA ARG A 26 -0.17 -14.43 -13.03
C ARG A 26 0.09 -15.32 -11.82
N TYR A 27 0.21 -14.69 -10.66
CA TYR A 27 0.48 -15.36 -9.41
C TYR A 27 -0.80 -15.60 -8.59
N LYS A 28 -0.74 -16.61 -7.71
CA LYS A 28 -1.69 -16.74 -6.62
C LYS A 28 -1.32 -15.72 -5.54
N VAL A 29 -1.88 -14.51 -5.65
CA VAL A 29 -1.50 -13.34 -4.84
C VAL A 29 -1.47 -13.64 -3.34
N GLY A 30 -2.48 -14.34 -2.80
CA GLY A 30 -2.49 -14.71 -1.38
C GLY A 30 -1.26 -15.54 -0.96
N ASN A 31 -0.94 -16.60 -1.72
CA ASN A 31 0.23 -17.44 -1.45
C ASN A 31 1.56 -16.68 -1.60
N MET A 32 1.63 -15.78 -2.59
CA MET A 32 2.82 -14.95 -2.82
C MET A 32 3.08 -14.03 -1.63
N ILE A 33 2.05 -13.30 -1.17
CA ILE A 33 2.17 -12.39 -0.03
C ILE A 33 2.55 -13.15 1.25
N GLU A 34 1.96 -14.32 1.51
CA GLU A 34 2.33 -15.15 2.66
C GLU A 34 3.80 -15.57 2.63
N MET A 35 4.26 -16.01 1.45
CA MET A 35 5.65 -16.42 1.25
C MET A 35 6.61 -15.24 1.46
N GLU A 36 6.32 -14.08 0.88
CA GLU A 36 7.13 -12.87 1.02
C GLU A 36 7.21 -12.41 2.48
N HIS A 37 6.07 -12.37 3.19
CA HIS A 37 6.01 -12.03 4.61
C HIS A 37 6.88 -13.00 5.44
N ASP A 38 6.74 -14.31 5.24
CA ASP A 38 7.53 -15.31 5.98
C ASP A 38 9.04 -15.15 5.76
N ILE A 39 9.46 -14.94 4.50
CA ILE A 39 10.87 -14.76 4.14
C ILE A 39 11.44 -13.50 4.83
N ILE A 40 10.75 -12.37 4.71
CA ILE A 40 11.22 -11.08 5.26
C ILE A 40 11.24 -11.14 6.79
N SER A 41 10.19 -11.64 7.42
CA SER A 41 10.11 -11.74 8.87
C SER A 41 11.19 -12.66 9.45
N LYS A 42 11.45 -13.81 8.83
CA LYS A 42 12.56 -14.70 9.22
C LYS A 42 13.91 -14.02 9.04
N TYR A 43 14.10 -13.25 7.98
CA TYR A 43 15.34 -12.50 7.76
C TYR A 43 15.56 -11.45 8.87
N LEU A 44 14.54 -10.64 9.18
CA LEU A 44 14.61 -9.61 10.22
C LEU A 44 14.92 -10.21 11.60
N VAL A 45 14.29 -11.33 11.95
CA VAL A 45 14.56 -12.02 13.23
C VAL A 45 15.97 -12.62 13.23
N ASN A 46 16.29 -13.47 12.25
CA ASN A 46 17.49 -14.31 12.31
C ASN A 46 18.78 -13.56 11.94
N LYS A 47 18.70 -12.54 11.08
CA LYS A 47 19.86 -11.81 10.56
C LYS A 47 19.98 -10.39 11.09
N LYS A 48 18.88 -9.76 11.50
CA LYS A 48 18.89 -8.40 12.04
C LYS A 48 18.63 -8.35 13.55
N GLY A 49 18.27 -9.47 14.19
CA GLY A 49 18.09 -9.56 15.63
C GLY A 49 16.79 -8.91 16.14
N TYR A 50 15.79 -8.71 15.27
CA TYR A 50 14.50 -8.15 15.68
C TYR A 50 13.71 -9.13 16.55
N SER A 51 12.84 -8.61 17.41
CA SER A 51 11.99 -9.45 18.25
C SER A 51 11.06 -10.33 17.39
N LYS A 52 11.09 -11.64 17.67
CA LYS A 52 10.23 -12.63 17.01
C LYS A 52 8.75 -12.49 17.37
N GLU A 53 8.43 -11.82 18.48
CA GLU A 53 7.09 -11.82 19.08
C GLU A 53 6.01 -11.38 18.08
N TYR A 54 6.28 -10.33 17.30
CA TYR A 54 5.31 -9.77 16.35
C TYR A 54 5.58 -10.19 14.90
N LEU A 55 6.83 -10.39 14.51
CA LEU A 55 7.21 -10.63 13.11
C LEU A 55 6.84 -12.03 12.61
N LEU A 56 6.81 -13.04 13.50
CA LEU A 56 6.49 -14.42 13.10
C LEU A 56 4.99 -14.76 13.26
N LYS A 57 4.15 -13.77 13.51
CA LYS A 57 2.69 -13.97 13.58
C LYS A 57 2.12 -14.20 12.18
N PRO A 58 1.02 -14.96 12.04
CA PRO A 58 0.31 -15.07 10.78
C PRO A 58 -0.16 -13.71 10.27
N LEU A 59 -0.18 -13.57 8.94
CA LEU A 59 -0.67 -12.38 8.27
C LEU A 59 -2.20 -12.31 8.29
N ASP A 60 -2.75 -11.13 8.57
CA ASP A 60 -4.18 -10.88 8.37
C ASP A 60 -4.43 -10.35 6.95
N HIS A 61 -4.90 -11.23 6.08
CA HIS A 61 -5.24 -10.88 4.69
C HIS A 61 -6.36 -9.84 4.57
N ASN A 62 -7.21 -9.70 5.58
CA ASN A 62 -8.29 -8.70 5.55
C ASN A 62 -7.77 -7.29 5.88
N PHE A 63 -6.62 -7.19 6.53
CA PHE A 63 -5.98 -5.93 6.87
C PHE A 63 -5.22 -5.33 5.66
N LEU A 64 -4.60 -6.19 4.86
CA LEU A 64 -3.80 -5.76 3.71
C LEU A 64 -4.68 -5.42 2.52
N ILE A 65 -4.66 -4.14 2.14
CA ILE A 65 -5.35 -3.65 0.95
C ILE A 65 -4.37 -2.92 0.04
N LYS A 66 -4.59 -3.03 -1.28
CA LYS A 66 -3.78 -2.31 -2.27
C LYS A 66 -4.00 -0.80 -2.13
N GLY A 67 -2.91 -0.04 -2.25
CA GLY A 67 -2.97 1.43 -2.26
C GLY A 67 -2.93 2.08 -0.88
N LEU A 68 -2.53 1.34 0.16
CA LEU A 68 -2.15 1.94 1.44
C LEU A 68 -0.86 2.75 1.29
N ILE A 69 -0.81 3.87 2.00
CA ILE A 69 0.34 4.73 2.13
C ILE A 69 0.89 4.58 3.55
N VAL A 70 2.21 4.40 3.66
CA VAL A 70 2.90 4.31 4.96
C VAL A 70 3.41 5.71 5.32
N ASP A 71 2.93 6.24 6.45
CA ASP A 71 3.55 7.37 7.15
C ASP A 71 4.50 6.78 8.19
N ASP A 72 5.79 6.77 7.87
CA ASP A 72 6.85 6.23 8.72
C ASP A 72 7.20 7.16 9.89
N GLU A 73 6.99 8.47 9.74
CA GLU A 73 7.24 9.46 10.80
C GLU A 73 6.29 9.24 12.00
N ASN A 74 5.00 9.02 11.71
CA ASN A 74 3.99 8.81 12.75
C ASN A 74 3.63 7.33 12.98
N GLY A 75 4.18 6.41 12.19
CA GLY A 75 3.91 4.98 12.29
C GLY A 75 2.47 4.60 11.89
N ASN A 76 1.90 5.31 10.92
CA ASN A 76 0.52 5.17 10.50
C ASN A 76 0.39 4.55 9.10
N LEU A 77 -0.68 3.81 8.86
CA LEU A 77 -1.08 3.36 7.52
C LEU A 77 -2.33 4.12 7.10
N LEU A 78 -2.30 4.70 5.90
CA LEU A 78 -3.33 5.61 5.40
C LEU A 78 -3.99 5.05 4.15
N ARG A 79 -5.32 5.15 4.09
CA ARG A 79 -6.08 5.03 2.84
C ARG A 79 -6.58 6.41 2.46
N ILE A 80 -6.14 6.88 1.30
CA ILE A 80 -6.44 8.22 0.79
C ILE A 80 -7.36 8.10 -0.42
N ALA A 81 -8.39 8.94 -0.47
CA ALA A 81 -9.30 9.04 -1.60
C ALA A 81 -8.67 9.85 -2.76
N PRO A 82 -9.20 9.75 -4.00
CA PRO A 82 -8.65 10.48 -5.14
C PRO A 82 -8.60 12.00 -4.98
N ASP A 83 -9.42 12.58 -4.10
CA ASP A 83 -9.43 14.01 -3.77
C ASP A 83 -8.38 14.40 -2.71
N GLY A 84 -7.52 13.48 -2.29
CA GLY A 84 -6.47 13.67 -1.29
C GLY A 84 -6.94 13.53 0.16
N LYS A 85 -8.21 13.18 0.41
CA LYS A 85 -8.74 13.05 1.76
C LYS A 85 -8.43 11.67 2.36
N ILE A 86 -7.93 11.66 3.59
CA ILE A 86 -7.76 10.42 4.37
C ILE A 86 -9.14 9.90 4.76
N ILE A 87 -9.47 8.71 4.24
CA ILE A 87 -10.75 8.04 4.50
C ILE A 87 -10.64 6.95 5.55
N GLN A 88 -9.45 6.38 5.76
CA GLN A 88 -9.16 5.44 6.84
C GLN A 88 -7.70 5.58 7.25
N ALA A 89 -7.42 5.35 8.54
CA ALA A 89 -6.06 5.29 9.05
C ALA A 89 -5.94 4.27 10.19
N THR A 90 -4.74 3.72 10.35
CA THR A 90 -4.36 2.90 11.49
C THR A 90 -3.04 3.36 12.07
N HIS A 91 -2.84 3.18 13.36
CA HIS A 91 -1.52 3.25 14.00
C HIS A 91 -1.06 1.83 14.33
N GLY A 92 -0.06 1.33 13.61
CA GLY A 92 0.16 -0.12 13.50
C GLY A 92 -1.14 -0.81 13.01
N THR A 93 -1.66 -1.75 13.81
CA THR A 93 -2.92 -2.47 13.51
C THR A 93 -4.15 -1.88 14.19
N LYS A 94 -4.01 -0.80 14.98
CA LYS A 94 -5.15 -0.16 15.67
C LYS A 94 -5.81 0.83 14.71
N TRP A 95 -7.10 0.66 14.45
CA TRP A 95 -7.91 1.64 13.73
C TRP A 95 -8.01 2.96 14.49
N LEU A 96 -7.83 4.06 13.78
CA LEU A 96 -7.96 5.41 14.32
C LEU A 96 -9.38 5.95 14.14
N THR A 97 -9.90 6.64 15.14
CA THR A 97 -11.15 7.40 15.01
C THR A 97 -10.94 8.67 14.17
N VAL A 98 -12.02 9.33 13.75
CA VAL A 98 -11.91 10.58 12.98
C VAL A 98 -11.17 11.65 13.78
N GLU A 99 -11.42 11.73 15.08
CA GLU A 99 -10.79 12.66 16.00
C GLU A 99 -9.29 12.37 16.12
N GLU A 100 -8.91 11.10 16.27
CA GLU A 100 -7.50 10.68 16.29
C GLU A 100 -6.80 10.97 14.95
N ILE A 101 -7.49 10.83 13.81
CA ILE A 101 -6.92 11.17 12.51
C ILE A 101 -6.66 12.68 12.41
N GLU A 102 -7.59 13.51 12.87
CA GLU A 102 -7.45 14.97 12.84
C GLU A 102 -6.29 15.49 13.73
N THR A 103 -5.88 14.73 14.76
CA THR A 103 -4.70 15.11 15.56
C THR A 103 -3.38 14.91 14.81
N TYR A 104 -3.26 13.86 13.99
CA TYR A 104 -2.11 13.63 13.13
C TYR A 104 -2.16 14.47 11.85
N TYR A 105 -3.35 14.58 11.25
CA TYR A 105 -3.55 15.12 9.91
C TYR A 105 -4.70 16.14 9.90
N PRO A 106 -4.42 17.43 10.10
CA PRO A 106 -5.44 18.46 10.09
C PRO A 106 -6.24 18.48 8.78
N ASN A 107 -7.58 18.58 8.90
CA ASN A 107 -8.56 18.46 7.81
C ASN A 107 -8.57 17.08 7.12
N ARG A 108 -8.03 16.04 7.78
CA ARG A 108 -7.82 14.70 7.21
C ARG A 108 -7.04 14.75 5.90
N ARG A 109 -6.03 15.61 5.82
CA ARG A 109 -5.13 15.70 4.67
C ARG A 109 -3.70 15.56 5.12
N TRP A 110 -2.94 14.77 4.38
CA TRP A 110 -1.52 14.63 4.61
C TRP A 110 -0.75 15.53 3.65
N LYS A 111 -0.01 16.50 4.19
CA LYS A 111 0.72 17.50 3.39
C LYS A 111 1.73 16.87 2.43
N ALA A 112 2.30 15.71 2.78
CA ALA A 112 3.23 14.99 1.91
C ALA A 112 2.58 14.45 0.62
N THR A 113 1.25 14.43 0.55
CA THR A 113 0.49 14.00 -0.65
C THR A 113 -0.09 15.15 -1.45
N ASP A 114 0.12 16.40 -1.03
CA ASP A 114 -0.19 17.56 -1.84
C ASP A 114 0.92 17.72 -2.90
N LEU A 115 0.68 17.18 -4.11
CA LEU A 115 1.53 17.34 -5.30
C LEU A 115 1.28 18.68 -6.01
#